data_AF-A0A7S2VLF8-F1
#
_entry.id   AF-A0A7S2VLF8-F1
#
_cell.length_a   1.000
_cell.length_b   1.000
_cell.length_c   1.000
_cell.angle_alpha   90.00
_cell.angle_beta   90.00
_cell.angle_gamma   90.00
#
_symmetry.space_group_name_H-M   'P 1'
#
loop_
_entity.id
_entity.type
_entity.pdbx_description
1 polymer ?
#
loop_
_entity_poly.entity_id
_entity_poly.type
_entity_poly.pdbx_seq_one_letter_code
_entity_poly.pdbx_strand_id
1 'polypeptide(L)'
;IAQLYVLGFLCSSVLGCFAGAFGDRFGRKKSALLFCCLGVSTSALKQFADFRTLILCRCLEGAHGSLQYTAFESWLLAEHARRDFPRALLNYSLALMFCISYLAAIACGLVAQLGVDLFPALHAIGPWRVGNWCVPIVLSGLVQASGFVYIARNWSENYGVRPYTPVGSTVERPTLAEGLLKPKVLLCGALVSLFESSMFIFVFSWTPALSPNSNHASLPAGIIFAVYMMACMSGASIYRLCS
;
A
#
# COMPACT_ATOMS: atom_id res chain seq x y z
N ILE A 1 8.58 6.87 -18.43
CA ILE A 1 8.56 6.26 -17.07
C ILE A 1 8.47 7.29 -15.95
N ALA A 2 9.36 8.29 -15.86
CA ALA A 2 9.32 9.30 -14.79
C ALA A 2 7.96 10.03 -14.65
N GLN A 3 7.35 10.43 -15.77
CA GLN A 3 6.02 11.08 -15.78
C GLN A 3 4.91 10.21 -15.16
N LEU A 4 4.94 8.89 -15.38
CA LEU A 4 3.96 7.95 -14.81
C LEU A 4 4.10 7.84 -13.28
N TYR A 5 5.32 7.93 -12.76
CA TYR A 5 5.59 7.88 -11.33
C TYR A 5 5.18 9.18 -10.64
N VAL A 6 5.57 10.34 -11.19
CA VAL A 6 5.19 11.65 -10.65
C VAL A 6 3.67 11.76 -10.55
N LEU A 7 2.94 11.33 -11.58
CA LEU A 7 1.48 11.34 -11.56
C LEU A 7 0.91 10.44 -10.45
N GLY A 8 1.43 9.22 -10.30
CA GLY A 8 0.99 8.31 -9.24
C GLY A 8 1.18 8.91 -7.84
N PHE A 9 2.33 9.53 -7.59
CA PHE A 9 2.61 10.22 -6.32
C PHE A 9 1.68 11.41 -6.10
N LEU A 10 1.47 12.25 -7.12
CA LEU A 10 0.53 13.37 -7.04
C LEU A 10 -0.89 12.91 -6.71
N CYS A 11 -1.37 11.87 -7.39
CA CYS A 11 -2.68 11.28 -7.11
C CYS A 11 -2.77 10.73 -5.68
N SER A 12 -1.74 10.03 -5.20
CA SER A 12 -1.70 9.53 -3.82
C SER A 12 -1.70 10.66 -2.80
N SER A 13 -0.95 11.74 -3.03
CA SER A 13 -0.92 12.89 -2.13
C SER A 13 -2.29 13.56 -1.99
N VAL A 14 -3.00 13.74 -3.11
CA VAL A 14 -4.35 14.34 -3.08
C VAL A 14 -5.36 13.38 -2.45
N LEU A 15 -5.41 12.13 -2.89
CA LEU A 15 -6.40 11.16 -2.43
C LEU A 15 -6.15 10.72 -0.98
N GLY A 16 -4.89 10.68 -0.54
CA GLY A 16 -4.48 10.39 0.83
C GLY A 16 -5.09 11.35 1.85
N CYS A 17 -5.19 12.65 1.51
CA CYS A 17 -5.86 13.64 2.36
C CYS A 17 -7.35 13.32 2.60
N PHE A 18 -8.00 12.68 1.63
CA PHE A 18 -9.43 12.35 1.70
C PHE A 18 -9.70 10.91 2.14
N ALA A 19 -8.72 10.01 2.08
CA ALA A 19 -8.88 8.58 2.37
C ALA A 19 -9.46 8.33 3.78
N GLY A 20 -8.98 9.06 4.79
CA GLY A 20 -9.50 8.97 6.17
C GLY A 20 -10.96 9.43 6.28
N ALA A 21 -11.28 10.61 5.73
CA ALA A 21 -12.63 11.16 5.73
C ALA A 21 -13.62 10.26 4.96
N PHE A 22 -13.15 9.63 3.89
CA PHE A 22 -13.93 8.67 3.12
C PHE A 22 -14.29 7.44 3.97
N GLY A 23 -13.32 6.85 4.69
CA GLY A 23 -13.57 5.71 5.58
C GLY A 23 -14.52 6.03 6.73
N ASP A 24 -14.46 7.23 7.28
CA ASP A 24 -15.37 7.65 8.34
C ASP A 24 -16.80 7.89 7.84
N ARG A 25 -16.98 8.41 6.61
CA ARG A 25 -18.30 8.71 6.04
C ARG A 25 -18.99 7.49 5.42
N PHE A 26 -18.26 6.70 4.63
CA PHE A 26 -18.83 5.61 3.83
C PHE A 26 -18.77 4.25 4.52
N GLY A 27 -17.93 4.12 5.55
CA GLY A 27 -17.73 2.88 6.31
C GLY A 27 -16.34 2.30 6.09
N ARG A 28 -15.70 1.86 7.18
CA ARG A 28 -14.30 1.42 7.18
C ARG A 28 -14.14 0.06 6.49
N LYS A 29 -15.14 -0.82 6.53
CA LYS A 29 -15.13 -2.08 5.78
C LYS A 29 -15.22 -1.81 4.28
N LYS A 30 -16.10 -0.90 3.85
CA LYS A 30 -16.20 -0.52 2.43
C LYS A 30 -14.92 0.07 1.88
N SER A 31 -14.18 0.85 2.67
CA SER A 31 -12.85 1.34 2.28
C SER A 31 -11.84 0.20 2.07
N ALA A 32 -11.84 -0.81 2.93
CA ALA A 32 -10.99 -2.00 2.77
C ALA A 32 -11.39 -2.84 1.55
N LEU A 33 -12.70 -2.96 1.26
CA LEU A 33 -13.19 -3.61 0.04
C LEU A 33 -12.83 -2.82 -1.22
N LEU A 34 -12.94 -1.48 -1.17
CA LEU A 34 -12.53 -0.59 -2.25
C LEU A 34 -11.04 -0.74 -2.54
N PHE A 35 -10.19 -0.85 -1.50
CA PHE A 35 -8.78 -1.17 -1.66
C PHE A 35 -8.58 -2.43 -2.51
N CYS A 36 -9.21 -3.56 -2.15
CA CYS A 36 -9.08 -4.79 -2.94
C CYS A 36 -9.63 -4.64 -4.37
N CYS A 37 -10.76 -3.95 -4.57
CA CYS A 37 -11.31 -3.70 -5.91
C CYS A 37 -10.35 -2.87 -6.78
N LEU A 38 -9.76 -1.81 -6.21
CA LEU A 38 -8.81 -0.96 -6.92
C LEU A 38 -7.57 -1.75 -7.31
N GLY A 39 -7.05 -2.61 -6.44
CA GLY A 39 -5.84 -3.33 -6.78
C GLY A 39 -6.05 -4.53 -7.71
N VAL A 40 -7.23 -5.19 -7.70
CA VAL A 40 -7.61 -6.12 -8.79
C VAL A 40 -7.68 -5.36 -10.13
N SER A 41 -8.28 -4.16 -10.12
CA SER A 41 -8.38 -3.32 -11.31
C SER A 41 -7.01 -2.89 -11.82
N THR A 42 -6.09 -2.46 -10.96
CA THR A 42 -4.72 -2.08 -11.39
C THR A 42 -3.94 -3.28 -11.92
N SER A 43 -4.08 -4.46 -11.30
CA SER A 43 -3.48 -5.70 -11.82
C SER A 43 -3.98 -6.07 -13.21
N ALA A 44 -5.28 -5.87 -13.49
CA ALA A 44 -5.83 -6.06 -14.83
C ALA A 44 -5.32 -4.99 -15.82
N LEU A 45 -5.31 -3.71 -15.42
CA LEU A 45 -4.88 -2.60 -16.28
C LEU A 45 -3.41 -2.69 -16.68
N LYS A 46 -2.55 -3.23 -15.81
CA LYS A 46 -1.12 -3.47 -16.10
C LYS A 46 -0.88 -4.45 -17.25
N GLN A 47 -1.87 -5.27 -17.62
CA GLN A 47 -1.73 -6.23 -18.71
C GLN A 47 -1.79 -5.56 -20.09
N PHE A 48 -2.38 -4.35 -20.18
CA PHE A 48 -2.48 -3.61 -21.42
C PHE A 48 -1.22 -2.77 -21.68
N ALA A 49 -0.78 -2.74 -22.93
CA ALA A 49 0.40 -1.98 -23.37
C ALA A 49 0.09 -0.52 -23.76
N ASP A 50 -1.16 -0.09 -23.66
CA ASP A 50 -1.61 1.25 -24.04
C ASP A 50 -1.19 2.31 -23.00
N PHE A 51 -0.58 3.40 -23.47
CA PHE A 51 -0.05 4.45 -22.60
C PHE A 51 -1.13 5.16 -21.79
N ARG A 52 -2.32 5.38 -22.36
CA ARG A 52 -3.44 6.02 -21.64
C ARG A 52 -3.96 5.13 -20.52
N THR A 53 -4.03 3.83 -20.79
CA THR A 53 -4.39 2.81 -19.81
C THR A 53 -3.38 2.72 -18.67
N LEU A 54 -2.08 2.86 -18.96
CA LEU A 54 -1.04 2.93 -17.93
C LEU A 54 -1.11 4.20 -17.08
N ILE A 55 -1.48 5.35 -17.67
CA ILE A 55 -1.76 6.58 -16.92
C ILE A 55 -2.91 6.36 -15.93
N LEU A 56 -4.03 5.82 -16.40
CA LEU A 56 -5.18 5.51 -15.55
C LEU A 56 -4.81 4.52 -14.43
N CYS A 57 -4.05 3.49 -14.77
CA CYS A 57 -3.54 2.52 -13.80
C CYS A 57 -2.75 3.23 -12.68
N ARG A 58 -1.90 4.20 -13.00
CA ARG A 58 -1.09 4.92 -12.00
C ARG A 58 -1.93 5.79 -11.08
N CYS A 59 -2.97 6.43 -11.60
CA CYS A 59 -3.92 7.17 -10.77
C CYS A 59 -4.65 6.24 -9.78
N LEU A 60 -5.08 5.07 -10.25
CA LEU A 60 -5.74 4.06 -9.42
C LEU A 60 -4.78 3.43 -8.40
N GLU A 61 -3.50 3.25 -8.75
CA GLU A 61 -2.45 2.83 -7.81
C GLU A 61 -2.24 3.85 -6.69
N GLY A 62 -2.28 5.15 -7.01
CA GLY A 62 -2.26 6.21 -5.99
C GLY A 62 -3.43 6.08 -5.01
N ALA A 63 -4.65 5.90 -5.54
CA ALA A 63 -5.85 5.68 -4.72
C ALA A 63 -5.75 4.41 -3.85
N HIS A 64 -5.25 3.32 -4.43
CA HIS A 64 -5.01 2.06 -3.74
C HIS A 64 -4.00 2.22 -2.60
N GLY A 65 -2.85 2.87 -2.87
CA GLY A 65 -1.81 3.12 -1.87
C GLY A 65 -2.31 3.98 -0.71
N SER A 66 -3.12 5.01 -0.98
CA SER A 66 -3.71 5.87 0.05
C SER A 66 -4.61 5.12 1.04
N LEU A 67 -5.17 3.97 0.67
CA LEU A 67 -6.05 3.17 1.54
C LEU A 67 -5.32 2.05 2.29
N GLN A 68 -4.11 1.69 1.86
CA GLN A 68 -3.42 0.45 2.26
C GLN A 68 -3.22 0.29 3.77
N TYR A 69 -2.82 1.35 4.47
CA TYR A 69 -2.70 1.32 5.93
C TYR A 69 -3.90 2.01 6.58
N THR A 70 -4.32 3.16 6.05
CA THR A 70 -5.37 3.99 6.64
C THR A 70 -6.69 3.25 6.82
N ALA A 71 -7.16 2.48 5.84
CA ALA A 71 -8.45 1.79 5.94
C ALA A 71 -8.40 0.66 6.99
N PHE A 72 -7.32 -0.12 7.00
CA PHE A 72 -7.15 -1.27 7.87
C PHE A 72 -6.86 -0.87 9.32
N GLU A 73 -5.96 0.10 9.54
CA GLU A 73 -5.68 0.63 10.88
C GLU A 73 -6.92 1.29 11.48
N SER A 74 -7.65 2.08 10.69
CA SER A 74 -8.89 2.71 11.17
C SER A 74 -9.92 1.65 11.57
N TRP A 75 -10.07 0.57 10.80
CA TRP A 75 -10.97 -0.51 11.17
C TRP A 75 -10.52 -1.22 12.46
N LEU A 76 -9.22 -1.53 12.57
CA LEU A 76 -8.62 -2.19 13.73
C LEU A 76 -8.79 -1.37 15.01
N LEU A 77 -8.57 -0.06 14.93
CA LEU A 77 -8.74 0.89 16.03
C LEU A 77 -10.19 0.94 16.53
N ALA A 78 -11.16 0.98 15.60
CA ALA A 78 -12.58 0.95 15.97
C ALA A 78 -12.97 -0.37 16.64
N GLU A 79 -12.49 -1.50 16.12
CA GLU A 79 -12.84 -2.80 16.67
C GLU A 79 -12.22 -3.03 18.06
N HIS A 80 -10.99 -2.53 18.29
CA HIS A 80 -10.38 -2.52 19.62
C HIS A 80 -11.15 -1.66 20.60
N ALA A 81 -11.59 -0.47 20.18
CA ALA A 81 -12.41 0.41 21.01
C ALA A 81 -13.79 -0.22 21.31
N ARG A 82 -14.41 -0.91 20.34
CA ARG A 82 -15.69 -1.58 20.50
C ARG A 82 -15.64 -2.75 21.49
N ARG A 83 -14.50 -3.45 21.55
CA ARG A 83 -14.27 -4.60 22.44
C ARG A 83 -13.61 -4.21 23.78
N ASP A 84 -13.36 -2.93 23.99
CA ASP A 84 -12.73 -2.38 25.19
C ASP A 84 -11.39 -3.04 25.55
N PHE A 85 -10.56 -3.28 24.53
CA PHE A 85 -9.25 -3.89 24.74
C PHE A 85 -8.22 -2.89 25.31
N PRO A 86 -7.25 -3.35 26.13
CA PRO A 86 -6.20 -2.50 26.65
C PRO A 86 -5.35 -1.86 25.54
N ARG A 87 -4.91 -0.60 25.73
CA ARG A 87 -4.06 0.12 24.77
C ARG A 87 -2.75 -0.60 24.46
N ALA A 88 -2.21 -1.36 25.41
CA ALA A 88 -1.00 -2.17 25.20
C ALA A 88 -1.21 -3.25 24.12
N LEU A 89 -2.40 -3.88 24.10
CA LEU A 89 -2.75 -4.91 23.10
C LEU A 89 -2.94 -4.30 21.71
N LEU A 90 -3.46 -3.07 21.63
CA LEU A 90 -3.57 -2.33 20.38
C LEU A 90 -2.18 -2.04 19.78
N ASN A 91 -1.26 -1.50 20.59
CA ASN A 91 0.12 -1.24 20.15
C ASN A 91 0.80 -2.53 19.68
N TYR A 92 0.60 -3.64 20.40
CA TYR A 92 1.09 -4.95 19.98
C TYR A 92 0.49 -5.40 18.65
N SER A 93 -0.82 -5.25 18.44
CA SER A 93 -1.50 -5.64 17.20
C SER A 93 -1.02 -4.83 15.99
N LEU A 94 -0.85 -3.51 16.15
CA LEU A 94 -0.28 -2.64 15.12
C LEU A 94 1.17 -3.02 14.81
N ALA A 95 1.97 -3.27 15.85
CA ALA A 95 3.35 -3.75 15.71
C ALA A 95 3.42 -5.09 14.96
N LEU A 96 2.51 -6.02 15.25
CA LEU A 96 2.42 -7.33 14.62
C LEU A 96 1.99 -7.19 13.14
N MET A 97 1.07 -6.28 12.83
CA MET A 97 0.64 -5.98 11.46
C MET A 97 1.84 -5.62 10.57
N PHE A 98 2.71 -4.69 11.02
CA PHE A 98 3.91 -4.32 10.26
C PHE A 98 4.91 -5.47 10.15
N CYS A 99 5.12 -6.24 11.23
CA CYS A 99 6.01 -7.41 11.21
C CYS A 99 5.56 -8.44 10.17
N ILE A 100 4.27 -8.80 10.19
CA ILE A 100 3.67 -9.73 9.21
C ILE A 100 3.77 -9.15 7.80
N SER A 101 3.56 -7.83 7.62
CA SER A 101 3.68 -7.18 6.32
C SER A 101 5.10 -7.30 5.74
N TYR A 102 6.15 -7.10 6.55
CA TYR A 102 7.53 -7.27 6.09
C TYR A 102 7.84 -8.73 5.76
N LEU A 103 7.41 -9.68 6.60
CA LEU A 103 7.60 -11.10 6.33
C LEU A 103 6.88 -11.55 5.05
N ALA A 104 5.64 -11.07 4.85
CA ALA A 104 4.89 -11.31 3.63
C ALA A 104 5.59 -10.69 2.41
N ALA A 105 6.17 -9.48 2.53
CA ALA A 105 6.91 -8.87 1.43
C ALA A 105 8.15 -9.69 1.03
N ILE A 106 8.89 -10.23 1.99
CA ILE A 106 10.03 -11.14 1.75
C ILE A 106 9.55 -12.40 1.02
N ALA A 107 8.50 -13.05 1.52
CA ALA A 107 7.93 -14.25 0.91
C ALA A 107 7.42 -13.97 -0.52
N CYS A 108 6.72 -12.86 -0.73
CA CYS A 108 6.25 -12.43 -2.05
C CYS A 108 7.41 -12.17 -3.03
N GLY A 109 8.54 -11.62 -2.57
CA GLY A 109 9.74 -11.46 -3.39
C GLY A 109 10.30 -12.80 -3.88
N LEU A 110 10.36 -13.80 -3.00
CA LEU A 110 10.80 -15.16 -3.33
C LEU A 110 9.82 -15.86 -4.27
N VAL A 111 8.51 -15.77 -4.00
CA VAL A 111 7.46 -16.34 -4.86
C VAL A 111 7.45 -15.69 -6.24
N ALA A 112 7.67 -14.37 -6.31
CA ALA A 112 7.78 -13.66 -7.57
C ALA A 112 8.98 -14.14 -8.39
N GLN A 113 10.15 -14.32 -7.75
CA GLN A 113 11.32 -14.88 -8.43
C GLN A 113 11.06 -16.31 -8.91
N LEU A 114 10.52 -17.17 -8.05
CA LEU A 114 10.16 -18.54 -8.42
C LEU A 114 9.16 -18.59 -9.57
N GLY A 115 8.17 -17.70 -9.58
CA GLY A 115 7.20 -17.58 -10.67
C GLY A 115 7.85 -17.18 -12.00
N VAL A 116 8.89 -16.34 -11.95
CA VAL A 116 9.67 -15.97 -13.14
C VAL A 116 10.57 -17.12 -13.61
N ASP A 117 11.12 -17.90 -12.69
CA ASP A 117 12.05 -18.99 -12.99
C ASP A 117 11.32 -20.28 -13.48
N LEU A 118 10.10 -20.54 -13.00
CA LEU A 118 9.29 -21.72 -13.36
C LEU A 118 8.53 -21.58 -14.68
N PHE A 119 8.26 -20.34 -15.14
CA PHE A 119 7.52 -20.08 -16.38
C PHE A 119 8.35 -19.33 -17.45
N PRO A 120 9.57 -19.79 -17.79
CA PRO A 120 10.42 -19.11 -18.78
C PRO A 120 9.87 -19.14 -20.21
N ALA A 121 8.91 -20.04 -20.50
CA ALA A 121 8.43 -20.36 -21.84
C ALA A 121 7.14 -19.62 -22.30
N LEU A 122 6.50 -18.82 -21.43
CA LEU A 122 5.37 -17.97 -21.84
C LEU A 122 5.92 -16.70 -22.49
N HIS A 123 6.45 -16.81 -23.70
CA HIS A 123 6.71 -15.66 -24.56
C HIS A 123 5.44 -15.30 -25.33
N ALA A 124 4.75 -14.27 -24.86
CA ALA A 124 3.79 -13.42 -25.57
C ALA A 124 2.86 -14.14 -26.58
N ILE A 125 1.74 -14.67 -26.07
CA ILE A 125 0.64 -15.12 -26.92
C ILE A 125 -0.28 -13.91 -27.22
N GLY A 126 0.00 -13.17 -28.30
CA GLY A 126 -0.90 -12.12 -28.84
C GLY A 126 -0.77 -10.71 -28.24
N PRO A 127 -1.77 -9.81 -28.44
CA PRO A 127 -1.75 -8.42 -27.94
C PRO A 127 -1.81 -8.31 -26.41
N TRP A 128 -2.13 -9.41 -25.74
CA TRP A 128 -1.93 -9.59 -24.31
C TRP A 128 -0.47 -9.95 -24.11
N ARG A 129 0.30 -9.07 -23.46
CA ARG A 129 1.64 -9.47 -22.99
C ARG A 129 1.40 -10.55 -21.94
N VAL A 130 1.34 -11.82 -22.34
CA VAL A 130 1.43 -12.96 -21.42
C VAL A 130 2.91 -13.35 -21.46
N GLY A 131 3.73 -12.51 -20.84
CA GLY A 131 5.16 -12.71 -20.68
C GLY A 131 5.49 -13.26 -19.30
N ASN A 132 6.73 -13.68 -19.09
CA ASN A 132 7.26 -14.09 -17.77
C ASN A 132 6.95 -13.05 -16.64
N TRP A 133 6.93 -11.77 -16.99
CA TRP A 133 6.63 -10.65 -16.09
C TRP A 133 5.15 -10.53 -15.64
N CYS A 134 4.26 -11.32 -16.23
CA CYS A 134 2.82 -11.23 -15.97
C CYS A 134 2.35 -12.19 -14.88
N VAL A 135 3.13 -13.24 -14.60
CA VAL A 135 2.84 -14.20 -13.53
C VAL A 135 2.73 -13.51 -12.16
N PRO A 136 3.67 -12.64 -11.72
CA PRO A 136 3.53 -11.93 -10.45
C PRO A 136 2.33 -10.98 -10.39
N ILE A 137 1.95 -10.38 -11.52
CA ILE A 137 0.81 -9.45 -11.61
C ILE A 137 -0.51 -10.20 -11.43
N VAL A 138 -0.67 -11.34 -12.11
CA VAL A 138 -1.85 -12.19 -11.99
C VAL A 138 -1.95 -12.77 -10.57
N LEU A 139 -0.84 -13.28 -10.01
CA LEU A 139 -0.80 -13.78 -8.64
C LEU A 139 -1.22 -12.69 -7.63
N SER A 140 -0.73 -11.46 -7.80
CA SER A 140 -1.15 -10.33 -6.95
C SER A 140 -2.65 -10.06 -7.06
N GLY A 141 -3.21 -10.07 -8.27
CA GLY A 141 -4.65 -9.94 -8.48
C GLY A 141 -5.47 -11.04 -7.79
N LEU A 142 -5.01 -12.28 -7.83
CA LEU A 142 -5.68 -13.41 -7.16
C LEU A 142 -5.64 -13.28 -5.63
N VAL A 143 -4.49 -12.87 -5.06
CA VAL A 143 -4.36 -12.62 -3.61
C VAL A 143 -5.28 -11.49 -3.17
N GLN A 144 -5.43 -10.44 -3.98
CA GLN A 144 -6.36 -9.37 -3.66
C GLN A 144 -7.82 -9.79 -3.77
N ALA A 145 -8.17 -10.61 -4.77
CA ALA A 145 -9.51 -11.16 -4.91
C ALA A 145 -9.87 -12.08 -3.72
N SER A 146 -8.93 -12.90 -3.25
CA SER A 146 -9.14 -13.73 -2.06
C SER A 146 -9.29 -12.87 -0.79
N GLY A 147 -8.47 -11.82 -0.67
CA GLY A 147 -8.59 -10.81 0.38
C GLY A 147 -9.97 -10.12 0.39
N PHE A 148 -10.48 -9.75 -0.78
CA PHE A 148 -11.83 -9.19 -0.92
C PHE A 148 -12.89 -10.13 -0.38
N VAL A 149 -12.87 -11.41 -0.79
CA VAL A 149 -13.84 -12.42 -0.33
C VAL A 149 -13.73 -12.63 1.18
N TYR A 150 -12.51 -12.68 1.72
CA TYR A 150 -12.26 -12.83 3.15
C TYR A 150 -12.82 -11.66 3.96
N ILE A 151 -12.53 -10.42 3.56
CA ILE A 151 -13.02 -9.20 4.23
C ILE A 151 -14.54 -9.10 4.10
N ALA A 152 -15.09 -9.40 2.93
CA ALA A 152 -16.53 -9.33 2.69
C ALA A 152 -17.33 -10.23 3.65
N ARG A 153 -16.82 -11.44 3.92
CA ARG A 153 -17.47 -12.43 4.79
C ARG A 153 -17.21 -12.21 6.28
N ASN A 154 -15.97 -11.90 6.67
CA ASN A 154 -15.57 -11.94 8.08
C ASN A 154 -15.62 -10.59 8.79
N TRP A 155 -15.58 -9.47 8.06
CA TRP A 155 -15.55 -8.15 8.70
C TRP A 155 -16.96 -7.58 8.92
N SER A 156 -17.18 -7.00 10.09
CA SER A 156 -18.34 -6.15 10.36
C SER A 156 -18.11 -4.73 9.85
N GLU A 157 -19.19 -4.04 9.49
CA GLU A 157 -19.12 -2.63 9.12
C GLU A 157 -18.94 -1.77 10.37
N ASN A 158 -17.86 -0.99 10.39
CA ASN A 158 -17.52 -0.10 11.48
C ASN A 158 -17.48 1.33 10.93
N TYR A 159 -18.11 2.27 11.63
CA TYR A 159 -18.07 3.69 11.31
C TYR A 159 -17.22 4.42 12.34
N GLY A 160 -16.54 5.50 11.94
CA GLY A 160 -15.96 6.41 12.91
C GLY A 160 -17.07 6.91 13.82
N VAL A 161 -16.94 6.65 15.13
CA VAL A 161 -17.92 7.01 16.17
C VAL A 161 -18.48 8.39 15.85
N ARG A 162 -19.77 8.48 15.49
CA ARG A 162 -20.49 9.74 15.62
C ARG A 162 -20.55 9.98 17.12
N PRO A 163 -19.85 10.98 17.68
CA PRO A 163 -20.11 11.33 19.06
C PRO A 163 -21.60 11.67 19.12
N TYR A 164 -22.30 11.16 20.12
CA TYR A 164 -23.59 11.71 20.49
C TYR A 164 -23.37 13.20 20.77
N THR A 165 -23.67 14.06 19.81
CA THR A 165 -23.71 15.51 20.01
C THR A 165 -25.04 15.80 20.68
N PRO A 166 -25.06 16.22 21.97
CA PRO A 166 -26.27 16.82 22.51
C PRO A 166 -26.68 17.98 21.60
N VAL A 167 -27.98 18.07 21.30
CA VAL A 167 -28.55 19.13 20.47
C VAL A 167 -28.12 20.48 21.08
N GLY A 168 -27.17 21.17 20.45
CA GLY A 168 -26.65 22.46 20.91
C GLY A 168 -25.12 22.63 20.98
N SER A 169 -24.31 21.56 20.91
CA SER A 169 -22.84 21.72 20.85
C SER A 169 -22.31 21.50 19.43
N THR A 170 -22.06 22.61 18.72
CA THR A 170 -21.25 22.61 17.51
C THR A 170 -19.79 22.38 17.91
N VAL A 171 -19.38 21.11 18.01
CA VAL A 171 -17.95 20.78 18.02
C VAL A 171 -17.44 21.11 16.62
N GLU A 172 -16.91 22.33 16.45
CA GLU A 172 -16.20 22.73 15.24
C GLU A 172 -15.02 21.77 15.06
N ARG A 173 -15.17 20.82 14.12
CA ARG A 173 -14.04 19.99 13.70
C ARG A 173 -13.11 20.92 12.93
N PRO A 174 -11.83 21.05 13.32
CA PRO A 174 -10.90 21.88 12.59
C PRO A 174 -10.92 21.46 11.13
N THR A 175 -10.96 22.44 10.24
CA THR A 175 -10.95 22.15 8.80
C THR A 175 -9.66 21.41 8.46
N LEU A 176 -9.67 20.60 7.39
CA LEU A 176 -8.48 19.88 6.92
C LEU A 176 -7.28 20.85 6.78
N ALA A 177 -7.54 22.07 6.30
CA ALA A 177 -6.55 23.13 6.16
C ALA A 177 -5.96 23.58 7.52
N GLU A 178 -6.80 23.82 8.53
CA GLU A 178 -6.34 24.18 9.88
C GLU A 178 -5.52 23.07 10.55
N GLY A 179 -5.87 21.81 10.31
CA GLY A 179 -5.11 20.66 10.80
C GLY A 179 -3.73 20.56 10.15
N LEU A 180 -3.67 20.73 8.82
CA LEU A 180 -2.44 20.63 8.04
C LEU A 180 -1.47 21.78 8.30
N LEU A 181 -1.97 22.98 8.59
CA LEU A 181 -1.14 24.17 8.82
C LEU A 181 -0.48 24.24 10.21
N LYS A 182 -0.71 23.24 11.08
CA LYS A 182 -0.07 23.19 12.40
C LYS A 182 1.44 22.97 12.25
N PRO A 183 2.30 23.76 12.91
CA PRO A 183 3.75 23.69 12.71
C PRO A 183 4.34 22.31 13.03
N LYS A 184 3.83 21.61 14.04
CA LYS A 184 4.25 20.23 14.36
C LYS A 184 3.86 19.23 13.26
N VAL A 185 2.68 19.39 12.66
CA VAL A 185 2.19 18.52 11.58
C VAL A 185 3.00 18.78 10.31
N LEU A 186 3.24 20.05 9.96
CA LEU A 186 4.10 20.43 8.84
C LEU A 186 5.53 19.91 9.01
N LEU A 187 6.10 20.03 10.21
CA LEU A 187 7.45 19.54 10.49
C LEU A 187 7.53 18.01 10.37
N CYS A 188 6.58 17.28 10.96
CA CYS A 188 6.52 15.82 10.81
C CYS A 188 6.31 15.42 9.35
N GLY A 189 5.42 16.10 8.62
CA GLY A 189 5.19 15.86 7.20
C GLY A 189 6.44 16.12 6.37
N ALA A 190 7.17 17.20 6.63
CA ALA A 190 8.42 17.52 5.96
C ALA A 190 9.49 16.43 6.22
N LEU A 191 9.70 16.04 7.47
CA LEU A 191 10.66 14.98 7.83
C LEU A 191 10.32 13.64 7.16
N VAL A 192 9.05 13.21 7.23
CA VAL A 192 8.59 11.97 6.61
C VAL A 192 8.75 12.04 5.09
N SER A 193 8.36 13.17 4.47
CA SER A 193 8.47 13.34 3.01
C SER A 193 9.92 13.32 2.53
N LEU A 194 10.87 13.92 3.27
CA LEU A 194 12.30 13.89 2.94
C LEU A 194 12.88 12.48 3.07
N PHE A 195 12.52 11.78 4.15
CA PHE A 195 12.91 10.40 4.38
C PHE A 195 12.37 9.47 3.29
N GLU A 196 11.07 9.51 3.01
CA GLU A 196 10.45 8.70 1.93
C GLU A 196 11.02 9.07 0.55
N SER A 197 11.27 10.35 0.27
CA SER A 197 11.87 10.78 -0.99
C SER A 197 13.25 10.16 -1.19
N SER A 198 14.09 10.14 -0.15
CA SER A 198 15.41 9.49 -0.21
C SER A 198 15.29 7.98 -0.53
N MET A 199 14.30 7.31 0.08
CA MET A 199 14.04 5.89 -0.16
C MET A 199 13.58 5.66 -1.61
N PHE A 200 12.67 6.48 -2.13
CA PHE A 200 12.20 6.35 -3.51
C PHE A 200 13.30 6.60 -4.54
N ILE A 201 14.20 7.57 -4.31
CA ILE A 201 15.37 7.81 -5.18
C ILE A 201 16.24 6.55 -5.26
N PHE A 202 16.49 5.89 -4.12
CA PHE A 202 17.20 4.61 -4.10
C PHE A 202 16.45 3.53 -4.90
N VAL A 203 15.13 3.39 -4.69
CA VAL A 203 14.28 2.42 -5.40
C VAL A 203 14.26 2.64 -6.93
N PHE A 204 14.41 3.88 -7.41
CA PHE A 204 14.54 4.14 -8.84
C PHE A 204 15.91 3.83 -9.40
N SER A 205 16.96 3.97 -8.58
CA SER A 205 18.34 3.96 -9.04
C SER A 205 19.00 2.59 -8.94
N TRP A 206 18.52 1.70 -8.06
CA TRP A 206 19.20 0.40 -7.85
C TRP A 206 19.16 -0.51 -9.09
N THR A 207 18.04 -0.57 -9.81
CA THR A 207 17.92 -1.41 -11.02
C THR A 207 18.87 -0.97 -12.15
N PRO A 208 18.92 0.32 -12.55
CA PRO A 208 19.90 0.77 -13.54
C PRO A 208 21.35 0.70 -13.02
N ALA A 209 21.60 0.89 -11.72
CA ALA A 209 22.94 0.79 -11.15
C ALA A 209 23.52 -0.63 -11.20
N LEU A 210 22.68 -1.67 -11.03
CA LEU A 210 23.11 -3.07 -11.05
C LEU A 210 23.18 -3.68 -12.46
N SER A 211 22.65 -3.02 -13.48
CA SER A 211 22.70 -3.48 -14.87
C SER A 211 23.07 -2.35 -15.84
N PRO A 212 24.32 -1.84 -15.77
CA PRO A 212 24.76 -0.72 -16.60
C PRO A 212 24.84 -1.05 -18.11
N ASN A 213 24.92 -2.33 -18.48
CA ASN A 213 25.12 -2.80 -19.86
C ASN A 213 23.87 -3.46 -20.49
N SER A 214 22.66 -3.16 -20.01
CA SER A 214 21.38 -3.63 -20.60
C SER A 214 21.12 -5.14 -20.66
N ASN A 215 21.95 -5.98 -20.01
CA ASN A 215 21.64 -7.39 -19.75
C ASN A 215 20.65 -7.53 -18.57
N HIS A 216 19.45 -6.94 -18.73
CA HIS A 216 18.36 -7.02 -17.75
C HIS A 216 17.77 -8.43 -17.59
N ALA A 217 18.18 -9.38 -18.44
CA ALA A 217 17.61 -10.72 -18.50
C ALA A 217 18.07 -11.67 -17.37
N SER A 218 19.08 -11.30 -16.56
CA SER A 218 19.66 -12.20 -15.56
C SER A 218 19.64 -11.67 -14.12
N LEU A 219 19.04 -10.50 -13.84
CA LEU A 219 19.02 -9.96 -12.49
C LEU A 219 17.87 -10.60 -11.68
N PRO A 220 18.14 -11.29 -10.55
CA PRO A 220 17.10 -11.88 -9.71
C PRO A 220 16.42 -10.78 -8.87
N ALA A 221 15.57 -9.98 -9.53
CA ALA A 221 14.95 -8.80 -8.94
C ALA A 221 14.11 -9.14 -7.69
N GLY A 222 13.46 -10.32 -7.66
CA GLY A 222 12.69 -10.76 -6.50
C GLY A 222 13.54 -11.07 -5.28
N ILE A 223 14.74 -11.63 -5.47
CA ILE A 223 15.69 -11.92 -4.39
C ILE A 223 16.26 -10.61 -3.84
N ILE A 224 16.66 -9.69 -4.72
CA ILE A 224 17.20 -8.38 -4.31
C ILE A 224 16.16 -7.62 -3.48
N PHE A 225 14.90 -7.61 -3.92
CA PHE A 225 13.80 -7.04 -3.16
C PHE A 225 13.61 -7.71 -1.79
N ALA A 226 13.66 -9.04 -1.72
CA ALA A 226 13.54 -9.78 -0.47
C ALA A 226 14.66 -9.43 0.52
N VAL A 227 15.91 -9.27 0.05
CA VAL A 227 17.05 -8.85 0.88
C VAL A 227 16.83 -7.42 1.42
N TYR A 228 16.33 -6.49 0.61
CA TYR A 228 16.02 -5.14 1.09
C TYR A 228 14.92 -5.15 2.16
N MET A 229 13.84 -5.91 1.96
CA MET A 229 12.77 -6.04 2.95
C MET A 229 13.26 -6.71 4.25
N MET A 230 14.17 -7.68 4.14
CA MET A 230 14.82 -8.29 5.31
C MET A 230 15.67 -7.27 6.08
N ALA A 231 16.44 -6.43 5.37
CA ALA A 231 17.21 -5.37 6.01
C ALA A 231 16.31 -4.36 6.74
N CYS A 232 15.17 -3.96 6.15
CA CYS A 232 14.18 -3.11 6.81
C CYS A 232 13.61 -3.75 8.08
N MET A 233 13.26 -5.04 8.03
CA MET A 233 12.75 -5.78 9.18
C MET A 233 13.78 -5.92 10.31
N SER A 234 15.05 -6.16 9.96
CA SER A 234 16.16 -6.21 10.91
C SER A 234 16.37 -4.85 11.58
N GLY A 235 16.32 -3.75 10.83
CA GLY A 235 16.41 -2.40 11.38
C GLY A 235 15.30 -2.09 12.39
N ALA A 236 14.07 -2.46 12.07
CA ALA A 236 12.93 -2.32 13.00
C ALA A 236 13.09 -3.18 14.27
N SER A 237 13.69 -4.36 14.15
CA SER A 237 13.93 -5.27 15.28
C SER A 237 15.04 -4.75 16.19
N ILE A 238 16.15 -4.25 15.62
CA ILE A 238 17.25 -3.63 16.37
C ILE A 238 16.74 -2.41 17.14
N TYR A 239 15.95 -1.54 16.49
CA TYR A 239 15.38 -0.37 17.15
C TYR A 239 14.56 -0.76 18.39
N ARG A 240 13.71 -1.78 18.28
CA ARG A 240 12.92 -2.29 19.41
C ARG A 240 13.74 -2.90 20.54
N LEU A 241 14.90 -3.46 20.24
CA LEU A 241 15.80 -3.99 21.26
C LEU A 241 16.57 -2.87 21.98
N CYS A 242 16.81 -1.75 21.30
CA CYS A 242 17.56 -0.62 21.84
C CYS A 242 16.68 0.46 22.53
N SER A 243 15.37 0.48 22.26
CA SER A 243 14.39 1.41 22.86
C SER A 243 13.77 0.86 24.14
#